data_AF-X1QF02-F1
#
_entry.id   AF-X1QF02-F1
#
_cell.length_a   1.000
_cell.length_b   1.000
_cell.length_c   1.000
_cell.angle_alpha   90.00
_cell.angle_beta   90.00
_cell.angle_gamma   90.00
#
_symmetry.space_group_name_H-M   'P 1'
#
loop_
_entity.id
_entity.type
_entity.pdbx_description
1 polymer ?
#
loop_
_entity_poly.entity_id
_entity_poly.type
_entity_poly.pdbx_seq_one_letter_code
_entity_poly.pdbx_strand_id
1 'polypeptide(L)'
;MIDTELYKLVTFEMLVEAGVYVCVNTLLVGAIMDGSRVRGVIAESRAGREVFYAKSFVDCTAYGDLSTFAGADFTEPNDYEVANAFGMGNVDIDKIFKSFADRDGIIEHAVGRRSGVDDMTIRVQGKFAVMPDGFSQEARNIGLQSATTTIHDNYLVFVKSNMKMPVSPTDRDAVAKAELELRQRQLKTLELFRKYFPGCEKAFIARTAPRLNIRRGRVIECEYDITLEDVVDARHFDDDVFVYSY
;
A
#
# COMPACT_ATOMS: atom_id res chain seq x y z
N MET A 1 12.39 0.40 -10.08
CA MET A 1 10.93 0.19 -10.02
C MET A 1 10.62 -1.23 -10.47
N ILE A 2 9.61 -1.89 -9.88
CA ILE A 2 9.22 -3.26 -10.23
C ILE A 2 7.83 -3.26 -10.89
N ASP A 3 7.59 -4.23 -11.78
CA ASP A 3 6.24 -4.50 -12.27
C ASP A 3 5.44 -5.23 -11.20
N THR A 4 4.32 -4.66 -10.76
CA THR A 4 3.55 -5.23 -9.66
C THR A 4 2.85 -6.53 -10.01
N GLU A 5 2.54 -6.78 -11.29
CA GLU A 5 1.90 -8.03 -11.71
C GLU A 5 2.93 -9.13 -11.94
N LEU A 6 4.09 -8.81 -12.55
CA LEU A 6 5.19 -9.77 -12.65
C LEU A 6 5.74 -10.13 -11.27
N TYR A 7 5.86 -9.16 -10.36
CA TYR A 7 6.31 -9.43 -8.99
C TYR A 7 5.43 -10.47 -8.28
N LYS A 8 4.11 -10.38 -8.42
CA LYS A 8 3.19 -11.38 -7.85
C LYS A 8 3.45 -12.77 -8.43
N LEU A 9 3.64 -12.88 -9.75
CA LEU A 9 3.90 -14.18 -10.39
C LEU A 9 5.24 -14.76 -9.90
N VAL A 10 6.32 -13.99 -10.04
CA VAL A 10 7.68 -14.44 -9.69
C VAL A 10 7.76 -14.84 -8.22
N THR A 11 7.21 -14.03 -7.29
CA THR A 11 7.23 -14.40 -5.87
C THR A 11 6.40 -15.65 -5.58
N PHE A 12 5.30 -15.87 -6.31
CA PHE A 12 4.49 -17.07 -6.16
C PHE A 12 5.22 -18.32 -6.68
N GLU A 13 5.88 -18.23 -7.83
CA GLU A 13 6.71 -19.31 -8.38
C GLU A 13 7.85 -19.66 -7.42
N MET A 14 8.56 -18.65 -6.89
CA MET A 14 9.63 -18.86 -5.91
C MET A 14 9.16 -19.63 -4.67
N LEU A 15 7.95 -19.33 -4.16
CA LEU A 15 7.38 -20.06 -3.02
C LEU A 15 7.11 -21.53 -3.37
N VAL A 16 6.54 -21.79 -4.54
CA VAL A 16 6.25 -23.15 -5.01
C VAL A 16 7.54 -23.95 -5.24
N GLU A 17 8.55 -23.34 -5.88
CA GLU A 17 9.87 -23.94 -6.09
C GLU A 17 10.58 -24.28 -4.78
N ALA A 18 10.41 -23.44 -3.76
CA ALA A 18 10.91 -23.69 -2.41
C ALA A 18 10.13 -24.77 -1.64
N GLY A 19 9.07 -25.35 -2.22
CA GLY A 19 8.23 -26.36 -1.57
C GLY A 19 7.29 -25.81 -0.51
N VAL A 20 7.02 -24.50 -0.51
CA VAL A 20 6.08 -23.88 0.42
C VAL A 20 4.66 -24.28 0.04
N TYR A 21 3.88 -24.75 1.02
CA TYR A 21 2.46 -24.96 0.84
C TYR A 21 1.71 -23.62 0.89
N VAL A 22 1.23 -23.16 -0.27
CA VAL A 22 0.60 -21.83 -0.40
C VAL A 22 -0.93 -21.93 -0.36
N CYS A 23 -1.54 -21.29 0.65
CA CYS A 23 -2.99 -21.18 0.78
C CYS A 23 -3.49 -19.80 0.32
N VAL A 24 -3.99 -19.69 -0.91
CA VAL A 24 -4.66 -18.47 -1.41
C VAL A 24 -6.16 -18.50 -1.15
N ASN A 25 -6.80 -17.32 -1.07
CA ASN A 25 -8.23 -17.19 -0.76
C ASN A 25 -8.62 -17.85 0.59
N THR A 26 -7.68 -17.85 1.53
CA THR A 26 -7.81 -18.42 2.87
C THR A 26 -7.56 -17.30 3.89
N LEU A 27 -8.51 -17.09 4.79
CA LEU A 27 -8.46 -16.03 5.79
C LEU A 27 -8.13 -16.62 7.16
N LEU A 28 -7.18 -16.02 7.89
CA LEU A 28 -6.96 -16.32 9.30
C LEU A 28 -8.15 -15.82 10.14
N VAL A 29 -8.72 -16.68 10.97
CA VAL A 29 -9.91 -16.35 11.78
C VAL A 29 -9.77 -16.71 13.26
N GLY A 30 -8.63 -17.23 13.70
CA GLY A 30 -8.38 -17.50 15.11
C GLY A 30 -7.03 -18.18 15.38
N ALA A 31 -6.69 -18.27 16.66
CA ALA A 31 -5.52 -18.98 17.17
C ALA A 31 -5.95 -20.11 18.11
N ILE A 32 -5.14 -21.17 18.18
CA ILE A 32 -5.27 -22.26 19.15
C ILE A 32 -4.08 -22.17 20.09
N MET A 33 -4.38 -21.93 21.37
CA MET A 33 -3.39 -21.75 22.43
C MET A 33 -3.18 -23.04 23.24
N ASP A 34 -1.96 -23.23 23.73
CA ASP A 34 -1.55 -24.23 24.71
C ASP A 34 -0.73 -23.52 25.79
N GLY A 35 -1.41 -23.04 26.84
CA GLY A 35 -0.84 -22.06 27.77
C GLY A 35 -0.50 -20.76 27.05
N SER A 36 0.75 -20.31 27.16
CA SER A 36 1.27 -19.12 26.46
C SER A 36 1.79 -19.40 25.04
N ARG A 37 1.70 -20.64 24.56
CA ARG A 37 2.22 -21.03 23.24
C ARG A 37 1.10 -21.13 22.21
N VAL A 38 1.27 -20.45 21.07
CA VAL A 38 0.44 -20.71 19.87
C VAL A 38 0.77 -22.11 19.35
N ARG A 39 -0.23 -23.00 19.32
CA ARG A 39 -0.10 -24.38 18.84
C ARG A 39 -0.66 -24.54 17.43
N GLY A 40 -1.64 -23.73 17.05
CA GLY A 40 -2.29 -23.79 15.75
C GLY A 40 -3.00 -22.50 15.39
N VAL A 41 -3.44 -22.41 14.14
CA VAL A 41 -4.29 -21.34 13.63
C VAL A 41 -5.56 -21.92 13.03
N ILE A 42 -6.64 -21.16 13.13
CA ILE A 42 -7.92 -21.47 12.50
C ILE A 42 -8.02 -20.60 11.25
N ALA A 43 -8.30 -21.22 10.11
CA ALA A 43 -8.48 -20.52 8.85
C ALA A 43 -9.82 -20.86 8.20
N GLU A 44 -10.35 -19.94 7.40
CA GLU A 44 -11.60 -20.08 6.68
C GLU A 44 -11.34 -19.89 5.18
N SER A 45 -11.84 -20.82 4.37
CA SER A 45 -11.82 -20.74 2.91
C SER A 45 -13.17 -21.18 2.35
N ARG A 46 -13.30 -21.24 1.02
CA ARG A 46 -14.50 -21.82 0.38
C ARG A 46 -14.61 -23.34 0.56
N ALA A 47 -13.56 -24.01 1.04
CA ALA A 47 -13.61 -25.42 1.44
C ALA A 47 -14.16 -25.61 2.87
N GLY A 48 -14.35 -24.52 3.62
CA GLY A 48 -14.80 -24.52 5.00
C GLY A 48 -13.69 -24.09 5.96
N ARG A 49 -13.89 -24.42 7.23
CA ARG A 49 -12.99 -24.07 8.33
C ARG A 49 -11.99 -25.18 8.58
N GLU A 50 -10.71 -24.80 8.64
CA GLU A 50 -9.59 -25.70 8.83
C GLU A 50 -8.71 -25.25 9.99
N VAL A 51 -7.95 -26.20 10.54
CA VAL A 51 -6.93 -25.94 11.57
C VAL A 51 -5.57 -26.33 11.03
N PHE A 52 -4.62 -25.41 11.11
CA PHE A 52 -3.22 -25.66 10.78
C PHE A 52 -2.39 -25.67 12.06
N TYR A 53 -1.73 -26.79 12.35
CA TYR A 53 -0.78 -26.90 13.44
C TYR A 53 0.65 -26.70 12.91
N ALA A 54 1.45 -25.94 13.64
CA ALA A 54 2.86 -25.70 13.32
C ALA A 54 3.68 -25.54 14.61
N LYS A 55 5.02 -25.56 14.46
CA LYS A 55 5.95 -25.36 15.58
C LYS A 55 6.19 -23.88 15.87
N SER A 56 6.03 -23.03 14.86
CA SER A 56 6.31 -21.59 14.89
C SER A 56 5.37 -20.89 13.92
N PHE A 57 5.10 -19.61 14.18
CA PHE A 57 4.20 -18.78 13.39
C PHE A 57 4.80 -17.39 13.21
N VAL A 58 4.56 -16.76 12.06
CA VAL A 58 4.95 -15.39 11.77
C VAL A 58 3.70 -14.62 11.37
N ASP A 59 3.38 -13.55 12.11
CA ASP A 59 2.20 -12.73 11.86
C ASP A 59 2.47 -11.68 10.76
N CYS A 60 2.21 -12.07 9.52
CA CYS A 60 2.29 -11.19 8.34
C CYS A 60 0.92 -10.61 7.93
N THR A 61 -0.03 -10.48 8.86
CA THR A 61 -1.41 -10.06 8.54
C THR A 61 -1.55 -8.56 8.28
N ALA A 62 -0.51 -7.77 8.57
CA ALA A 62 -0.49 -6.31 8.62
C ALA A 62 -1.40 -5.65 9.68
N TYR A 63 -2.37 -6.39 10.23
CA TYR A 63 -3.29 -5.95 11.29
C TYR A 63 -2.94 -6.50 12.67
N GLY A 64 -1.96 -7.41 12.76
CA GLY A 64 -1.60 -8.11 14.01
C GLY A 64 -2.65 -9.13 14.44
N ASP A 65 -3.44 -9.66 13.49
CA ASP A 65 -4.61 -10.49 13.81
C ASP A 65 -4.24 -11.78 14.55
N LEU A 66 -3.15 -12.46 14.15
CA LEU A 66 -2.72 -13.69 14.83
C LEU A 66 -2.30 -13.38 16.27
N SER A 67 -1.50 -12.34 16.44
CA SER A 67 -0.98 -11.91 17.74
C SER A 67 -2.13 -11.54 18.68
N THR A 68 -3.12 -10.80 18.18
CA THR A 68 -4.34 -10.48 18.93
C THR A 68 -5.18 -11.71 19.25
N PHE A 69 -5.37 -12.63 18.31
CA PHE A 69 -6.09 -13.89 18.59
C PHE A 69 -5.36 -14.77 19.62
N ALA A 70 -4.03 -14.66 19.69
CA ALA A 70 -3.22 -15.32 20.70
C ALA A 70 -3.24 -14.61 22.07
N GLY A 71 -3.89 -13.45 22.17
CA GLY A 71 -4.01 -12.69 23.41
C GLY A 71 -2.81 -11.80 23.72
N ALA A 72 -1.98 -11.46 22.72
CA ALA A 72 -0.94 -10.45 22.90
C ALA A 72 -1.54 -9.08 23.21
N ASP A 73 -0.86 -8.32 24.06
CA ASP A 73 -1.21 -6.92 24.33
C ASP A 73 -0.89 -6.04 23.11
N PHE A 74 -1.67 -4.98 22.93
CA PHE A 74 -1.49 -4.06 21.81
C PHE A 74 -2.13 -2.69 22.09
N THR A 75 -1.70 -1.70 21.31
CA THR A 75 -2.36 -0.40 21.20
C THR A 75 -2.98 -0.21 19.81
N GLU A 76 -3.99 0.67 19.70
CA GLU A 76 -4.60 1.05 18.42
C GLU A 76 -4.66 2.59 18.30
N PRO A 77 -3.53 3.25 17.98
CA PRO A 77 -3.39 4.70 18.11
C PRO A 77 -4.23 5.51 17.11
N ASN A 78 -4.63 4.92 15.98
CA ASN A 78 -5.28 5.62 14.86
C ASN A 78 -4.58 6.96 14.55
N ASP A 79 -3.29 6.92 14.24
CA ASP A 79 -2.41 8.08 14.00
C ASP A 79 -2.04 8.25 12.51
N TYR A 80 -2.17 7.20 11.69
CA TYR A 80 -2.01 7.29 10.23
C TYR A 80 -3.33 7.45 9.46
N GLU A 81 -3.22 7.98 8.24
CA GLU A 81 -4.30 7.95 7.25
C GLU A 81 -4.36 6.58 6.56
N VAL A 82 -5.52 6.27 6.01
CA VAL A 82 -5.75 5.13 5.13
C VAL A 82 -5.86 5.60 3.68
N ALA A 83 -5.68 4.68 2.73
CA ALA A 83 -5.83 4.99 1.31
C ALA A 83 -6.40 3.79 0.55
N ASN A 84 -6.90 4.01 -0.66
CA ASN A 84 -7.12 2.93 -1.62
C ASN A 84 -6.33 3.30 -2.88
N ALA A 85 -5.13 2.73 -3.01
CA ALA A 85 -4.26 3.04 -4.13
C ALA A 85 -4.87 2.49 -5.43
N PHE A 86 -4.73 3.23 -6.52
CA PHE A 86 -5.29 2.83 -7.82
C PHE A 86 -4.31 3.10 -8.96
N GLY A 87 -4.54 2.43 -10.08
CA GLY A 87 -3.82 2.65 -11.33
C GLY A 87 -4.66 3.45 -12.30
N MET A 88 -4.03 4.34 -13.05
CA MET A 88 -4.67 5.13 -14.10
C MET A 88 -4.08 4.78 -15.45
N GLY A 89 -4.92 4.45 -16.43
CA GLY A 89 -4.53 4.30 -17.83
C GLY A 89 -4.77 5.58 -18.62
N ASN A 90 -4.20 5.67 -19.82
CA ASN A 90 -4.23 6.84 -20.72
C ASN A 90 -3.74 8.13 -20.05
N VAL A 91 -2.55 8.06 -19.46
CA VAL A 91 -1.89 9.15 -18.72
C VAL A 91 -0.44 9.32 -19.17
N ASP A 92 -0.04 10.56 -19.43
CA ASP A 92 1.30 10.89 -19.92
C ASP A 92 2.16 11.48 -18.79
N ILE A 93 3.03 10.66 -18.20
CA ILE A 93 3.88 11.08 -17.07
C ILE A 93 4.89 12.17 -17.46
N ASP A 94 5.34 12.22 -18.72
CA ASP A 94 6.30 13.23 -19.18
C ASP A 94 5.64 14.61 -19.30
N LYS A 95 4.37 14.66 -19.72
CA LYS A 95 3.58 15.90 -19.69
C LYS A 95 3.20 16.33 -18.27
N ILE A 96 2.94 15.38 -17.37
CA ILE A 96 2.76 15.68 -15.94
C ILE A 96 4.05 16.28 -15.37
N PHE A 97 5.20 15.65 -15.63
CA PHE A 97 6.52 16.20 -15.26
C PHE A 97 6.69 17.63 -15.78
N LYS A 98 6.48 17.84 -17.08
CA LYS A 98 6.59 19.16 -17.70
C LYS A 98 5.67 20.20 -17.05
N SER A 99 4.44 19.81 -16.68
CA SER A 99 3.49 20.70 -16.01
C SER A 99 4.00 21.23 -14.67
N PHE A 100 4.74 20.41 -13.92
CA PHE A 100 5.40 20.86 -12.69
C PHE A 100 6.71 21.60 -12.99
N ALA A 101 7.53 21.10 -13.92
CA ALA A 101 8.83 21.67 -14.26
C ALA A 101 8.72 23.09 -14.83
N ASP A 102 7.76 23.36 -15.73
CA ASP A 102 7.51 24.68 -16.30
C ASP A 102 7.09 25.74 -15.25
N ARG A 103 6.88 25.31 -13.99
CA ARG A 103 6.47 26.15 -12.85
C ARG A 103 7.40 25.99 -11.64
N ASP A 104 8.63 25.51 -11.84
CA ASP A 104 9.62 25.25 -10.78
C ASP A 104 9.08 24.39 -9.62
N GLY A 105 8.17 23.47 -9.96
CA GLY A 105 7.36 22.70 -9.03
C GLY A 105 7.87 21.29 -8.74
N ILE A 106 9.02 20.87 -9.25
CA ILE A 106 9.52 19.50 -9.04
C ILE A 106 10.04 19.34 -7.60
N ILE A 107 9.63 18.26 -6.94
CA ILE A 107 10.15 17.79 -5.64
C ILE A 107 11.09 16.61 -5.89
N GLU A 108 10.61 15.62 -6.65
CA GLU A 108 11.35 14.41 -6.96
C GLU A 108 11.14 14.07 -8.44
N HIS A 109 12.21 13.64 -9.11
CA HIS A 109 12.18 13.11 -10.47
C HIS A 109 13.15 11.96 -10.55
N ALA A 110 12.70 10.82 -11.07
CA ALA A 110 13.56 9.68 -11.33
C ALA A 110 13.36 9.16 -12.75
N VAL A 111 14.46 8.74 -13.35
CA VAL A 111 14.52 8.12 -14.67
C VAL A 111 14.90 6.65 -14.57
N GLY A 112 14.49 5.85 -15.55
CA GLY A 112 14.83 4.45 -15.65
C GLY A 112 14.14 3.79 -16.84
N ARG A 113 14.14 2.45 -16.85
CA ARG A 113 13.54 1.68 -17.94
C ARG A 113 12.00 1.75 -17.89
N ARG A 114 11.37 2.20 -18.98
CA ARG A 114 9.91 2.26 -19.17
C ARG A 114 9.55 1.68 -20.53
N SER A 115 8.63 0.73 -20.59
CA SER A 115 8.23 0.04 -21.84
C SER A 115 9.40 -0.50 -22.68
N GLY A 116 10.50 -0.92 -22.04
CA GLY A 116 11.68 -1.44 -22.74
C GLY A 116 12.68 -0.38 -23.22
N VAL A 117 12.43 0.90 -22.98
CA VAL A 117 13.34 2.01 -23.30
C VAL A 117 13.96 2.54 -22.01
N ASP A 118 15.28 2.71 -21.98
CA ASP A 118 16.02 3.24 -20.84
C ASP A 118 15.95 4.79 -20.78
N ASP A 119 16.37 5.39 -19.66
CA ASP A 119 16.41 6.85 -19.44
C ASP A 119 15.08 7.59 -19.58
N MET A 120 13.95 6.90 -19.36
CA MET A 120 12.60 7.47 -19.40
C MET A 120 12.15 7.93 -18.01
N THR A 121 11.27 8.93 -17.91
CA THR A 121 10.66 9.32 -16.64
C THR A 121 9.84 8.17 -16.06
N ILE A 122 10.20 7.70 -14.88
CA ILE A 122 9.49 6.62 -14.17
C ILE A 122 8.85 7.10 -12.86
N ARG A 123 9.21 8.27 -12.37
CA ARG A 123 8.65 8.84 -11.14
C ARG A 123 8.67 10.36 -11.18
N VAL A 124 7.58 10.96 -10.74
CA VAL A 124 7.42 12.40 -10.60
C VAL A 124 6.73 12.67 -9.28
N GLN A 125 7.27 13.61 -8.51
CA GLN A 125 6.58 14.24 -7.40
C GLN A 125 6.63 15.75 -7.59
N GLY A 126 5.46 16.39 -7.64
CA GLY A 126 5.31 17.83 -7.84
C GLY A 126 4.70 18.55 -6.64
N LYS A 127 4.96 19.86 -6.54
CA LYS A 127 4.31 20.76 -5.59
C LYS A 127 2.93 21.13 -6.14
N PHE A 128 1.86 20.69 -5.50
CA PHE A 128 0.52 21.13 -5.92
C PHE A 128 0.33 22.64 -5.75
N ALA A 129 1.05 23.30 -4.83
CA ALA A 129 0.96 24.75 -4.65
C ALA A 129 1.32 25.58 -5.90
N VAL A 130 2.03 25.02 -6.88
CA VAL A 130 2.34 25.72 -8.15
C VAL A 130 1.26 25.54 -9.21
N MET A 131 0.28 24.66 -8.99
CA MET A 131 -0.81 24.39 -9.91
C MET A 131 -1.94 25.41 -9.75
N PRO A 132 -2.85 25.55 -10.75
CA PRO A 132 -3.99 26.47 -10.63
C PRO A 132 -4.80 26.25 -9.35
N ASP A 133 -5.28 27.32 -8.71
CA ASP A 133 -5.94 27.26 -7.40
C ASP A 133 -7.07 26.22 -7.32
N GLY A 134 -7.87 26.12 -8.38
CA GLY A 134 -8.95 25.14 -8.48
C GLY A 134 -8.47 23.69 -8.44
N PHE A 135 -7.27 23.38 -8.95
CA PHE A 135 -6.67 22.05 -8.78
C PHE A 135 -6.13 21.90 -7.36
N SER A 136 -5.34 22.87 -6.89
CA SER A 136 -4.63 22.83 -5.62
C SER A 136 -5.57 22.66 -4.43
N GLN A 137 -6.71 23.34 -4.44
CA GLN A 137 -7.73 23.23 -3.40
C GLN A 137 -8.42 21.87 -3.41
N GLU A 138 -8.86 21.41 -4.58
CA GLU A 138 -9.56 20.13 -4.72
C GLU A 138 -8.65 18.95 -4.39
N ALA A 139 -7.38 19.01 -4.83
CA ALA A 139 -6.36 18.01 -4.51
C ALA A 139 -6.14 17.90 -2.99
N ARG A 140 -6.08 19.04 -2.27
CA ARG A 140 -6.02 19.06 -0.80
C ARG A 140 -7.26 18.45 -0.17
N ASN A 141 -8.46 18.83 -0.63
CA ASN A 141 -9.73 18.36 -0.07
C ASN A 141 -9.86 16.83 -0.13
N ILE A 142 -9.36 16.20 -1.19
CA ILE A 142 -9.41 14.74 -1.35
C ILE A 142 -8.16 14.02 -0.79
N GLY A 143 -7.21 14.74 -0.20
CA GLY A 143 -5.96 14.17 0.32
C GLY A 143 -5.08 13.53 -0.76
N LEU A 144 -5.13 14.06 -1.99
CA LEU A 144 -4.34 13.57 -3.11
C LEU A 144 -2.84 13.69 -2.80
N GLN A 145 -2.09 12.62 -3.06
CA GLN A 145 -0.64 12.60 -3.00
C GLN A 145 -0.05 12.90 -4.37
N SER A 146 1.01 13.70 -4.42
CA SER A 146 1.59 14.18 -5.68
C SER A 146 2.62 13.25 -6.28
N ALA A 147 3.11 12.26 -5.53
CA ALA A 147 4.04 11.27 -6.02
C ALA A 147 3.30 10.26 -6.90
N THR A 148 3.75 10.11 -8.14
CA THR A 148 3.27 9.09 -9.06
C THR A 148 4.42 8.42 -9.78
N THR A 149 4.21 7.20 -10.25
CA THR A 149 5.26 6.39 -10.84
C THR A 149 4.70 5.43 -11.88
N THR A 150 5.56 4.96 -12.78
CA THR A 150 5.22 3.96 -13.79
C THR A 150 6.46 3.28 -14.34
N ILE A 151 6.25 2.11 -14.95
CA ILE A 151 7.21 1.42 -15.83
C ILE A 151 6.60 1.10 -17.20
N HIS A 152 5.36 1.56 -17.44
CA HIS A 152 4.60 1.38 -18.68
C HIS A 152 4.20 2.75 -19.23
N ASP A 153 4.26 2.93 -20.54
CA ASP A 153 3.70 4.13 -21.17
C ASP A 153 2.19 4.17 -20.97
N ASN A 154 1.65 5.39 -20.95
CA ASN A 154 0.21 5.64 -20.82
C ASN A 154 -0.41 5.04 -19.55
N TYR A 155 0.39 4.82 -18.50
CA TYR A 155 -0.06 4.21 -17.25
C TYR A 155 0.62 4.88 -16.06
N LEU A 156 -0.11 5.02 -14.96
CA LEU A 156 0.41 5.38 -13.65
C LEU A 156 -0.01 4.33 -12.64
N VAL A 157 0.91 4.00 -11.74
CA VAL A 157 0.67 3.12 -10.60
C VAL A 157 0.78 3.89 -9.29
N PHE A 158 0.05 3.41 -8.28
CA PHE A 158 0.06 3.96 -6.92
C PHE A 158 -0.40 5.42 -6.82
N VAL A 159 -1.39 5.82 -7.62
CA VAL A 159 -2.11 7.07 -7.38
C VAL A 159 -2.90 6.91 -6.09
N LYS A 160 -2.76 7.87 -5.17
CA LYS A 160 -3.30 7.77 -3.81
C LYS A 160 -4.02 9.05 -3.40
N SER A 161 -5.18 8.86 -2.81
CA SER A 161 -5.91 9.87 -2.05
C SER A 161 -6.05 9.33 -0.65
N ASN A 162 -5.38 9.96 0.30
CA ASN A 162 -5.41 9.52 1.69
C ASN A 162 -6.60 10.15 2.42
N MET A 163 -7.10 9.47 3.44
CA MET A 163 -8.08 10.02 4.36
C MET A 163 -7.83 9.57 5.79
N LYS A 164 -8.14 10.43 6.75
CA LYS A 164 -8.15 10.06 8.16
C LYS A 164 -9.48 9.42 8.52
N MET A 165 -9.44 8.22 9.08
CA MET A 165 -10.64 7.57 9.64
C MET A 165 -10.93 8.09 11.06
N PRO A 166 -12.21 8.13 11.47
CA PRO A 166 -12.59 8.56 12.83
C PRO A 166 -12.16 7.58 13.92
N VAL A 167 -11.93 6.31 13.55
CA VAL A 167 -11.48 5.23 14.43
C VAL A 167 -10.41 4.40 13.73
N SER A 168 -9.74 3.53 14.47
CA SER A 168 -8.79 2.54 13.95
C SER A 168 -9.38 1.75 12.78
N PRO A 169 -8.58 1.38 11.75
CA PRO A 169 -9.08 0.66 10.58
C PRO A 169 -9.42 -0.82 10.84
N THR A 170 -9.56 -1.21 12.12
CA THR A 170 -10.04 -2.52 12.57
C THR A 170 -11.58 -2.57 12.68
N ASP A 171 -12.25 -1.42 12.75
CA ASP A 171 -13.72 -1.34 12.78
C ASP A 171 -14.34 -1.56 11.39
N ARG A 172 -15.11 -2.65 11.27
CA ARG A 172 -15.76 -3.07 10.01
C ARG A 172 -16.64 -1.97 9.40
N ASP A 173 -17.47 -1.30 10.20
CA ASP A 173 -18.48 -0.38 9.70
C ASP A 173 -17.85 0.98 9.31
N ALA A 174 -16.82 1.40 10.05
CA ALA A 174 -16.01 2.55 9.70
C ALA A 174 -15.23 2.30 8.40
N VAL A 175 -14.63 1.12 8.23
CA VAL A 175 -13.93 0.73 6.98
C VAL A 175 -14.90 0.74 5.79
N ALA A 176 -16.12 0.23 5.94
CA ALA A 176 -17.11 0.23 4.86
C ALA A 176 -17.46 1.65 4.39
N LYS A 177 -17.62 2.60 5.33
CA LYS A 177 -17.84 4.02 5.00
C LYS A 177 -16.63 4.64 4.33
N ALA A 178 -15.43 4.35 4.85
CA ALA A 178 -14.18 4.86 4.29
C ALA A 178 -13.94 4.36 2.85
N GLU A 179 -14.25 3.10 2.54
CA GLU A 179 -14.14 2.57 1.17
C GLU A 179 -15.01 3.33 0.16
N LEU A 180 -16.26 3.67 0.53
CA LEU A 180 -17.12 4.49 -0.33
C LEU A 180 -16.49 5.87 -0.59
N GLU A 181 -16.02 6.54 0.46
CA GLU A 181 -15.41 7.86 0.35
C GLU A 181 -14.12 7.82 -0.47
N LEU A 182 -13.24 6.84 -0.25
CA LEU A 182 -12.02 6.64 -1.03
C LEU A 182 -12.34 6.47 -2.51
N ARG A 183 -13.39 5.71 -2.86
CA ARG A 183 -13.82 5.53 -4.26
C ARG A 183 -14.32 6.83 -4.89
N GLN A 184 -15.02 7.66 -4.12
CA GLN A 184 -15.41 9.01 -4.58
C GLN A 184 -14.18 9.90 -4.79
N ARG A 185 -13.20 9.86 -3.88
CA ARG A 185 -11.92 10.57 -4.01
C ARG A 185 -11.10 10.09 -5.22
N GLN A 186 -11.12 8.80 -5.54
CA GLN A 186 -10.50 8.24 -6.76
C GLN A 186 -11.12 8.81 -8.03
N LEU A 187 -12.46 8.84 -8.12
CA LEU A 187 -13.16 9.43 -9.25
C LEU A 187 -12.83 10.92 -9.37
N LYS A 188 -12.84 11.66 -8.25
CA LYS A 188 -12.49 13.08 -8.23
C LYS A 188 -11.03 13.31 -8.68
N THR A 189 -10.11 12.46 -8.26
CA THR A 189 -8.72 12.51 -8.72
C THR A 189 -8.63 12.32 -10.24
N LEU A 190 -9.35 11.34 -10.80
CA LEU A 190 -9.41 11.14 -12.25
C LEU A 190 -9.93 12.40 -12.98
N GLU A 191 -10.99 13.03 -12.47
CA GLU A 191 -11.53 14.27 -13.04
C GLU A 191 -10.53 15.42 -13.01
N LEU A 192 -9.80 15.58 -11.90
CA LEU A 192 -8.74 16.58 -11.77
C LEU A 192 -7.63 16.34 -12.78
N PHE A 193 -7.19 15.09 -12.94
CA PHE A 193 -6.14 14.76 -13.91
C PHE A 193 -6.57 15.06 -15.34
N ARG A 194 -7.78 14.64 -15.74
CA ARG A 194 -8.35 14.94 -17.06
C ARG A 194 -8.44 16.44 -17.35
N LYS A 195 -8.73 17.25 -16.33
CA LYS A 195 -8.95 18.69 -16.46
C LYS A 195 -7.66 19.50 -16.48
N TYR A 196 -6.66 19.12 -15.67
CA TYR A 196 -5.52 19.97 -15.37
C TYR A 196 -4.17 19.48 -15.92
N PHE A 197 -4.04 18.19 -16.26
CA PHE A 197 -2.79 17.64 -16.80
C PHE A 197 -2.93 17.29 -18.28
N PRO A 198 -2.15 17.93 -19.17
CA PRO A 198 -2.08 17.55 -20.58
C PRO A 198 -1.69 16.08 -20.73
N GLY A 199 -2.33 15.38 -21.67
CA GLY A 199 -2.11 13.94 -21.90
C GLY A 199 -2.87 13.03 -20.94
N CYS A 200 -3.76 13.57 -20.11
CA CYS A 200 -4.66 12.80 -19.24
C CYS A 200 -6.13 12.92 -19.66
N GLU A 201 -6.46 13.55 -20.79
CA GLU A 201 -7.83 13.88 -21.20
C GLU A 201 -8.72 12.64 -21.36
N LYS A 202 -8.10 11.52 -21.76
CA LYS A 202 -8.74 10.20 -21.91
C LYS A 202 -8.39 9.23 -20.79
N ALA A 203 -7.82 9.73 -19.69
CA ALA A 203 -7.43 8.90 -18.56
C ALA A 203 -8.62 8.08 -18.06
N PHE A 204 -8.38 6.92 -17.45
CA PHE A 204 -9.41 6.13 -16.78
C PHE A 204 -8.82 5.36 -15.60
N ILE A 205 -9.65 4.96 -14.64
CA ILE A 205 -9.21 4.06 -13.55
C ILE A 205 -9.04 2.67 -14.15
N ALA A 206 -7.80 2.21 -14.25
CA ALA A 206 -7.45 0.91 -14.83
C ALA A 206 -7.56 -0.22 -13.81
N ARG A 207 -7.26 0.06 -12.53
CA ARG A 207 -7.41 -0.87 -11.42
C ARG A 207 -7.57 -0.12 -10.11
N THR A 208 -8.23 -0.72 -9.13
CA THR A 208 -8.24 -0.23 -7.74
C THR A 208 -7.70 -1.32 -6.81
N ALA A 209 -7.19 -0.94 -5.64
CA ALA A 209 -6.88 -1.93 -4.62
C ALA A 209 -8.19 -2.65 -4.22
N PRO A 210 -8.15 -3.99 -4.06
CA PRO A 210 -9.35 -4.76 -3.77
C PRO A 210 -9.94 -4.43 -2.39
N ARG A 211 -9.10 -3.87 -1.49
CA ARG A 211 -9.45 -3.42 -0.16
C ARG A 211 -8.68 -2.14 0.17
N LEU A 212 -9.21 -1.38 1.12
CA LEU A 212 -8.56 -0.27 1.80
C LEU A 212 -7.19 -0.70 2.34
N ASN A 213 -6.22 0.18 2.19
CA ASN A 213 -4.84 -0.04 2.58
C ASN A 213 -4.54 0.78 3.83
N ILE A 214 -3.92 0.12 4.81
CA ILE A 214 -3.54 0.72 6.08
C ILE A 214 -2.02 0.92 6.12
N ARG A 215 -1.60 1.91 6.90
CA ARG A 215 -0.21 2.03 7.35
C ARG A 215 -0.01 1.41 8.73
N ARG A 216 -1.05 1.49 9.58
CA ARG A 216 -1.05 0.98 10.94
C ARG A 216 -2.48 0.63 11.37
N GLY A 217 -2.62 -0.52 12.03
CA GLY A 217 -3.81 -0.94 12.77
C GLY A 217 -3.42 -1.13 14.23
N ARG A 218 -3.39 -2.38 14.68
CA ARG A 218 -2.83 -2.74 15.98
C ARG A 218 -1.31 -2.62 15.96
N VAL A 219 -0.76 -2.11 17.05
CA VAL A 219 0.67 -2.11 17.36
C VAL A 219 0.85 -3.09 18.51
N ILE A 220 1.35 -4.27 18.19
CA ILE A 220 1.58 -5.35 19.15
C ILE A 220 2.72 -4.95 20.08
N GLU A 221 2.55 -5.20 21.37
CA GLU A 221 3.62 -5.05 22.36
C GLU A 221 4.66 -6.15 22.14
N CYS A 222 5.89 -5.75 21.86
CA CYS A 222 7.01 -6.64 21.59
C CYS A 222 7.96 -6.68 22.79
N GLU A 223 8.76 -7.75 22.90
CA GLU A 223 9.86 -7.81 23.88
C GLU A 223 10.91 -6.72 23.63
N TYR A 224 11.01 -6.27 22.37
CA TYR A 224 11.88 -5.19 21.95
C TYR A 224 11.20 -4.37 20.85
N ASP A 225 11.10 -3.06 21.08
CA ASP A 225 10.66 -2.10 20.07
C ASP A 225 11.89 -1.51 19.37
N ILE A 226 11.94 -1.66 18.04
CA ILE A 226 12.99 -1.05 17.20
C ILE A 226 12.98 0.46 17.41
N THR A 227 14.13 1.00 17.81
CA THR A 227 14.32 2.43 18.08
C THR A 227 14.64 3.22 16.81
N LEU A 228 14.53 4.55 16.87
CA LEU A 228 14.96 5.40 15.77
C LEU A 228 16.46 5.23 15.50
N GLU A 229 17.26 5.08 16.55
CA GLU A 229 18.70 4.86 16.47
C GLU A 229 19.02 3.56 15.74
N ASP A 230 18.28 2.47 16.00
CA ASP A 230 18.47 1.20 15.27
C ASP A 230 18.22 1.38 13.77
N VAL A 231 17.20 2.17 13.41
CA VAL A 231 16.88 2.48 12.01
C VAL A 231 17.99 3.34 11.37
N VAL A 232 18.41 4.40 12.04
CA VAL A 232 19.44 5.34 11.54
C VAL A 232 20.79 4.66 11.38
N ASP A 233 21.17 3.81 12.33
CA ASP A 233 22.45 3.09 12.34
C ASP A 233 22.44 1.84 11.46
N ALA A 234 21.29 1.53 10.82
CA ALA A 234 21.08 0.30 10.08
C ALA A 234 21.49 -0.94 10.91
N ARG A 235 21.03 -0.99 12.18
CA ARG A 235 21.43 -2.04 13.12
C ARG A 235 20.93 -3.39 12.64
N HIS A 236 21.82 -4.38 12.71
CA HIS A 236 21.52 -5.79 12.48
C HIS A 236 21.53 -6.55 13.80
N PHE A 237 20.63 -7.53 13.94
CA PHE A 237 20.55 -8.43 15.09
C PHE A 237 21.04 -9.84 14.70
N ASP A 238 21.51 -10.61 15.68
CA ASP A 238 22.06 -11.95 15.46
C ASP A 238 21.03 -12.94 14.88
N ASP A 239 19.74 -12.65 15.05
CA ASP A 239 18.60 -13.43 14.58
C ASP A 239 17.88 -12.81 13.37
N ASP A 240 18.49 -11.81 12.72
CA ASP A 240 17.96 -11.24 11.48
C ASP A 240 17.83 -12.31 10.37
N VAL A 241 16.61 -12.45 9.83
CA VAL A 241 16.35 -13.33 8.68
C VAL A 241 16.39 -12.55 7.37
N PHE A 242 15.80 -11.35 7.35
CA PHE A 242 15.73 -10.48 6.18
C PHE A 242 15.37 -9.05 6.57
N VAL A 243 16.00 -8.06 5.94
CA VAL A 243 15.71 -6.64 6.14
C VAL A 243 15.24 -6.02 4.81
N TYR A 244 14.02 -5.49 4.80
CA TYR A 244 13.45 -4.76 3.67
C TYR A 244 13.49 -3.25 3.97
N SER A 245 14.64 -2.63 3.68
CA SER A 245 15.00 -1.23 3.91
C SER A 245 15.12 -0.80 5.39
N TYR A 246 16.05 0.13 5.63
CA TYR A 246 16.16 0.95 6.83
C TYR A 246 15.57 2.33 6.54
#